data_AF-A0A1B7WB42-F1
#
_entry.id   AF-A0A1B7WB42-F1
#
_cell.length_a   1.000
_cell.length_b   1.000
_cell.length_c   1.000
_cell.angle_alpha   90.00
_cell.angle_beta   90.00
_cell.angle_gamma   90.00
#
_symmetry.space_group_name_H-M   'P 1'
#
loop_
_entity.id
_entity.type
_entity.pdbx_description
1 polymer ?
#
loop_
_entity_poly.entity_id
_entity_poly.type
_entity_poly.pdbx_seq_one_letter_code
_entity_poly.pdbx_strand_id
1 'polypeptide(L)'
;YVAYWCPHCHEQKLLFGKEAYQIINDNSKVECASDSPNGKPELCKAAKIESFPTWVINGKSYSGVQNLEELANITGYTGPKNFKYFR
;
A
#
# COMPACT_ATOMS: atom_id res chain seq x y z
N TYR A 1 1.27 -1.99 4.04
CA TYR A 1 2.58 -2.48 4.49
C TYR A 1 3.54 -2.49 3.32
N VAL A 2 4.70 -1.85 3.48
CA VAL A 2 5.68 -1.65 2.41
C VAL A 2 7.09 -1.81 2.95
N ALA A 3 8.06 -2.00 2.04
CA ALA A 3 9.47 -1.78 2.32
C ALA A 3 10.00 -0.67 1.42
N TYR A 4 10.84 0.23 1.91
CA TYR A 4 11.32 1.37 1.09
C TYR A 4 12.08 0.92 -0.18
N TRP A 5 12.78 -0.21 -0.11
CA TRP A 5 13.56 -0.80 -1.20
C TRP A 5 12.72 -1.68 -2.14
N CYS A 6 11.44 -1.91 -1.84
CA CYS A 6 10.61 -2.86 -2.58
C CYS A 6 10.13 -2.25 -3.92
N PRO A 7 10.46 -2.87 -5.08
CA PRO A 7 10.11 -2.32 -6.39
C PRO A 7 8.60 -2.31 -6.65
N HIS A 8 7.88 -3.34 -6.22
CA HIS A 8 6.41 -3.38 -6.32
C HIS A 8 5.73 -2.34 -5.41
N CYS A 9 6.39 -1.92 -4.33
CA CYS A 9 5.90 -0.84 -3.47
C CYS A 9 6.06 0.51 -4.18
N HIS A 10 7.15 0.67 -4.94
CA HIS A 10 7.33 1.81 -5.83
C HIS A 10 6.29 1.83 -6.95
N GLU A 11 6.04 0.69 -7.60
CA GLU A 11 5.00 0.53 -8.62
C GLU A 11 3.61 0.92 -8.10
N GLN A 12 3.21 0.42 -6.93
CA GLN A 12 1.95 0.81 -6.28
C GLN A 12 1.88 2.32 -6.05
N LYS A 13 2.98 2.95 -5.61
CA LYS A 13 3.07 4.40 -5.43
C LYS A 13 2.85 5.16 -6.74
N LEU A 14 3.39 4.67 -7.85
CA LEU A 14 3.24 5.30 -9.16
C LEU A 14 1.79 5.28 -9.65
N LEU A 15 1.03 4.22 -9.37
CA LEU A 15 -0.40 4.15 -9.72
C LEU A 15 -1.20 5.29 -9.07
N PHE A 16 -0.90 5.65 -7.82
CA PHE A 16 -1.53 6.79 -7.15
C PHE A 16 -1.08 8.15 -7.70
N GLY A 17 0.14 8.23 -8.24
CA GLY A 17 0.76 9.51 -8.59
C GLY A 17 1.27 10.28 -7.36
N LYS A 18 2.00 11.38 -7.62
CA LYS A 18 2.75 12.10 -6.59
C LYS A 18 1.84 12.73 -5.53
N GLU A 19 0.80 13.43 -5.98
CA GLU A 19 -0.10 14.20 -5.13
C GLU A 19 -0.97 13.29 -4.26
N ALA A 20 -1.61 12.27 -4.85
CA ALA A 20 -2.47 11.38 -4.08
C ALA A 20 -1.65 10.51 -3.10
N TYR A 21 -0.45 10.08 -3.48
CA TYR A 21 0.39 9.29 -2.59
C TYR A 21 0.91 10.10 -1.38
N GLN A 22 1.00 11.43 -1.46
CA GLN A 22 1.34 12.26 -0.30
C GLN A 22 0.28 12.19 0.81
N ILE A 23 -0.97 11.88 0.47
CA ILE A 23 -2.06 11.71 1.43
C ILE A 23 -1.90 10.38 2.20
N ILE A 24 -1.23 9.39 1.60
CA ILE A 24 -0.89 8.12 2.25
C ILE A 24 0.24 8.37 3.27
N ASN A 25 -0.18 8.64 4.49
CA ASN A 25 0.67 8.92 5.65
C ASN A 25 0.86 7.67 6.53
N ASP A 26 1.50 7.87 7.68
CA ASP A 26 1.87 6.80 8.62
C ASP A 26 0.67 6.11 9.30
N ASN A 27 -0.55 6.67 9.18
CA ASN A 27 -1.77 6.00 9.63
C ASN A 27 -2.28 4.96 8.61
N SER A 28 -1.89 5.10 7.34
CA SER A 28 -2.34 4.21 6.25
C SER A 28 -1.20 3.35 5.68
N LYS A 29 0.05 3.64 6.06
CA LYS A 29 1.25 2.96 5.56
C LYS A 29 2.20 2.65 6.71
N VAL A 30 2.59 1.38 6.79
CA VAL A 30 3.61 0.89 7.72
C VAL A 30 4.85 0.50 6.91
N GLU A 31 5.99 1.05 7.28
CA GLU A 31 7.32 0.71 6.75
C GLU A 31 7.86 -0.52 7.50
N CYS A 32 8.22 -1.57 6.78
CA CYS A 32 8.59 -2.87 7.35
C CYS A 32 10.08 -3.16 7.31
N ALA A 33 10.88 -2.36 6.59
CA ALA A 33 12.32 -2.54 6.53
C ALA A 33 12.97 -2.15 7.87
N SER A 34 13.71 -3.07 8.50
CA SER A 34 14.33 -2.87 9.82
C SER A 34 15.48 -1.86 9.82
N ASP A 35 16.09 -1.64 8.66
CA ASP A 35 17.16 -0.68 8.39
C ASP A 35 16.65 0.72 8.01
N SER A 36 15.33 0.90 7.90
CA SER A 36 14.73 2.21 7.69
C SER A 36 14.67 3.00 9.01
N PRO A 37 15.01 4.31 9.02
CA PRO A 37 14.84 5.16 10.20
C PRO A 37 13.40 5.17 10.76
N ASN A 38 12.41 4.93 9.89
CA ASN A 38 10.99 4.87 10.24
C ASN A 38 10.45 3.43 10.25
N GLY A 39 11.33 2.43 10.25
CA GLY A 39 11.00 1.02 10.20
C GLY A 39 10.22 0.55 11.42
N LYS A 40 9.13 -0.19 11.20
CA LYS A 40 8.30 -0.83 12.21
C LYS A 40 8.14 -2.33 11.92
N PRO A 41 9.25 -3.09 11.79
CA PRO A 41 9.21 -4.50 11.40
C PRO A 41 8.35 -5.36 12.34
N GLU A 42 8.31 -5.05 13.64
CA GLU A 42 7.50 -5.78 14.61
C GLU A 42 5.99 -5.65 14.35
N LEU A 43 5.51 -4.49 13.86
CA LEU A 43 4.11 -4.33 13.45
C LEU A 43 3.78 -5.21 12.23
N CYS A 44 4.72 -5.32 11.29
CA CYS A 44 4.54 -6.14 10.09
C CYS A 44 4.53 -7.64 10.44
N LYS A 45 5.40 -8.07 11.37
CA LYS A 45 5.37 -9.45 11.92
C LYS A 45 4.06 -9.74 12.64
N ALA A 46 3.61 -8.84 13.52
CA ALA A 46 2.36 -8.99 14.25
C ALA A 46 1.14 -9.07 13.31
N ALA A 47 1.16 -8.30 12.21
CA ALA A 47 0.16 -8.33 11.16
C ALA A 47 0.32 -9.49 10.16
N LYS A 48 1.30 -10.39 10.37
CA LYS A 48 1.60 -11.56 9.52
C LYS A 48 1.82 -11.19 8.05
N ILE A 49 2.58 -10.12 7.81
CA ILE A 49 2.93 -9.70 6.44
C ILE A 49 4.05 -10.58 5.89
N GLU A 50 3.74 -11.32 4.83
CA GLU A 50 4.66 -12.27 4.19
C GLU A 50 5.36 -11.67 2.95
N SER A 51 4.77 -10.65 2.33
CA SER A 51 5.28 -10.03 1.10
C SER A 51 4.87 -8.56 0.99
N PHE A 52 5.56 -7.82 0.11
CA PHE A 52 5.33 -6.40 -0.11
C PHE A 52 4.99 -6.05 -1.57
N PRO A 53 4.13 -5.04 -1.82
CA PRO A 53 3.27 -4.41 -0.82
C PRO A 53 2.18 -5.39 -0.35
N THR A 54 1.64 -5.16 0.85
CA THR A 54 0.40 -5.81 1.31
C THR A 54 -0.55 -4.75 1.84
N TRP A 55 -1.79 -4.78 1.36
CA TRP A 55 -2.91 -3.98 1.88
C TRP A 55 -3.70 -4.81 2.88
N VAL A 56 -4.06 -4.20 4.01
CA VAL A 56 -5.01 -4.80 4.95
C VAL A 56 -6.22 -3.88 5.00
N ILE A 57 -7.32 -4.33 4.41
CA ILE A 57 -8.55 -3.54 4.25
C ILE A 57 -9.71 -4.38 4.79
N ASN A 58 -10.46 -3.83 5.75
CA ASN A 58 -11.56 -4.51 6.43
C ASN A 58 -11.16 -5.90 7.00
N GLY A 59 -9.94 -5.99 7.57
CA GLY A 59 -9.40 -7.22 8.16
C GLY A 59 -8.91 -8.27 7.15
N LYS A 60 -9.03 -8.02 5.84
CA LYS A 60 -8.55 -8.91 4.79
C LYS A 60 -7.24 -8.40 4.19
N SER A 61 -6.30 -9.33 3.99
CA SER A 61 -5.01 -9.06 3.35
C SER A 61 -5.10 -9.22 1.83
N TYR A 62 -4.51 -8.27 1.12
CA TYR A 62 -4.36 -8.26 -0.34
C TYR A 62 -2.89 -8.04 -0.65
N SER A 63 -2.23 -9.09 -1.12
CA SER A 63 -0.79 -9.10 -1.40
C SER A 63 -0.49 -8.65 -2.82
N GLY A 64 0.63 -7.94 -2.98
CA GLY A 64 1.10 -7.42 -4.25
C GLY A 64 0.45 -6.08 -4.62
N VAL A 65 0.91 -5.52 -5.73
CA VAL A 65 0.33 -4.29 -6.31
C VAL A 65 -1.13 -4.53 -6.67
N GLN A 66 -1.98 -3.61 -6.25
CA GLN A 66 -3.40 -3.58 -6.57
C GLN A 66 -3.68 -2.39 -7.49
N ASN A 67 -4.52 -2.60 -8.50
CA ASN A 67 -5.01 -1.51 -9.34
C ASN A 67 -5.89 -0.56 -8.53
N LEU A 68 -5.92 0.73 -8.88
CA LEU A 68 -6.75 1.70 -8.16
C LEU A 68 -8.24 1.36 -8.22
N GLU A 69 -8.69 0.73 -9.30
CA GLU A 69 -10.06 0.23 -9.43
C GLU A 69 -10.38 -0.86 -8.39
N GLU A 70 -9.48 -1.81 -8.18
CA GLU A 70 -9.62 -2.87 -7.18
C GLU A 70 -9.65 -2.28 -5.77
N LEU A 71 -8.71 -1.38 -5.47
CA LEU A 71 -8.66 -0.66 -4.20
C LEU A 71 -9.94 0.14 -3.97
N ALA A 72 -10.47 0.80 -4.99
CA ALA A 72 -11.71 1.55 -4.91
C ALA A 72 -12.92 0.63 -4.61
N ASN A 73 -12.96 -0.56 -5.23
CA ASN A 73 -14.04 -1.52 -5.00
C ASN A 73 -13.99 -2.10 -3.58
N ILE A 74 -12.82 -2.53 -3.09
CA ILE A 74 -12.71 -3.16 -1.76
C ILE A 74 -12.83 -2.16 -0.60
N THR A 75 -12.56 -0.87 -0.84
CA THR A 75 -12.74 0.20 0.15
C THR A 75 -14.13 0.85 0.13
N GLY A 76 -14.97 0.51 -0.86
CA GLY A 76 -16.27 1.14 -1.04
C GLY A 76 -16.19 2.60 -1.51
N TYR A 77 -15.11 2.99 -2.19
CA TYR A 77 -14.93 4.34 -2.71
C TYR A 77 -16.01 4.70 -3.73
N THR A 78 -16.70 5.82 -3.48
CA THR A 78 -17.84 6.32 -4.28
C THR A 78 -17.51 7.51 -5.18
N GLY A 79 -16.27 7.99 -5.16
CA GLY A 79 -15.83 9.09 -6.01
C GLY A 79 -15.53 8.67 -7.46
N PRO A 80 -14.99 9.60 -8.28
CA PRO A 80 -14.64 9.31 -9.67
C PRO A 80 -13.61 8.19 -9.80
N LYS A 81 -13.91 7.18 -10.62
CA LYS A 81 -13.04 6.01 -10.88
C LYS A 81 -12.36 6.04 -12.25
N ASN A 82 -12.21 7.23 -12.84
CA ASN A 82 -11.52 7.44 -14.12
C ASN A 82 -9.97 7.33 -14.00
N PHE A 83 -9.52 6.24 -13.38
CA PHE A 83 -8.10 5.93 -13.21
C PHE A 83 -7.46 5.64 -14.57
N LYS A 84 -6.32 6.28 -14.83
CA LYS A 84 -5.64 6.19 -16.14
C LYS A 84 -4.59 5.08 -16.20
N TYR A 85 -4.04 4.69 -15.06
CA TYR A 85 -2.91 3.79 -14.95
C TYR A 85 -3.33 2.49 -14.26
N PHE A 86 -2.83 1.38 -14.78
CA PHE A 86 -3.01 0.03 -14.25
C PHE A 86 -1.70 -0.74 -14.44
N ARG A 87 -1.56 -1.82 -13.68
CA ARG A 87 -0.44 -2.76 -13.75
C ARG A 87 -0.61 -3.77 -14.89
#